data_AF-A0A7I8CR76-F1
#
_entry.id   AF-A0A7I8CR76-F1
#
_cell.length_a   1.000
_cell.length_b   1.000
_cell.length_c   1.000
_cell.angle_alpha   90.00
_cell.angle_beta   90.00
_cell.angle_gamma   90.00
#
_symmetry.space_group_name_H-M   'P 1'
#
loop_
_entity.id
_entity.type
_entity.pdbx_description
1 polymer ?
#
loop_
_entity_poly.entity_id
_entity_poly.type
_entity_poly.pdbx_seq_one_letter_code
_entity_poly.pdbx_strand_id
1 'polypeptide(L)' 'MLYDELIVVLDGVFRLRVGDKAFEATTGDILWIPENTPLRYEGDSATVFYALAPVDWKERHALA' A
#
# COMPACT_ATOMS: atom_id res chain seq x y z
N MET A 1 -3.11 -1.93 -7.93
CA MET A 1 -4.36 -2.20 -7.18
C MET A 1 -5.55 -1.57 -7.91
N LEU A 2 -6.78 -1.97 -7.62
CA LEU A 2 -8.02 -1.41 -8.23
C LEU A 2 -8.74 -0.40 -7.31
N TYR A 3 -7.98 0.20 -6.41
CA TYR A 3 -8.41 1.15 -5.38
C TYR A 3 -7.21 1.99 -4.94
N ASP A 4 -7.49 3.15 -4.35
CA ASP A 4 -6.49 3.93 -3.64
C ASP A 4 -6.21 3.29 -2.27
N GLU A 5 -4.96 3.37 -1.81
CA GLU A 5 -4.52 2.81 -0.53
C GLU A 5 -3.61 3.79 0.23
N LEU A 6 -3.85 3.93 1.53
CA LEU A 6 -3.02 4.66 2.47
C LEU A 6 -2.39 3.67 3.43
N ILE A 7 -1.07 3.77 3.62
CA ILE A 7 -0.30 2.93 4.53
C ILE A 7 0.39 3.81 5.57
N VAL A 8 0.27 3.46 6.85
CA VAL A 8 1.03 4.03 7.96
C VAL A 8 1.92 2.95 8.54
N VAL A 9 3.23 3.20 8.60
CA VAL A 9 4.18 2.25 9.18
C VAL A 9 4.22 2.43 10.69
N LEU A 10 3.86 1.37 11.42
CA LEU A 10 3.79 1.37 12.89
C LEU A 10 5.07 0.82 13.52
N ASP A 11 5.74 -0.11 12.85
CA ASP A 11 7.01 -0.70 13.27
C ASP A 11 7.76 -1.30 12.08
N GLY A 12 9.08 -1.44 12.16
CA GLY A 12 9.93 -2.07 11.13
C GLY A 12 10.15 -1.22 9.87
N VAL A 13 10.52 -1.87 8.77
CA VAL A 13 10.82 -1.22 7.48
C VAL A 13 9.89 -1.75 6.40
N PHE A 14 9.02 -0.90 5.88
CA PHE A 14 8.17 -1.19 4.74
C PHE A 14 8.81 -0.67 3.45
N ARG A 15 8.78 -1.45 2.38
CA ARG A 15 9.32 -1.06 1.08
C ARG A 15 8.31 -1.30 -0.02
N LEU A 16 7.88 -0.22 -0.66
CA LEU A 16 7.00 -0.25 -1.81
C LEU A 16 7.82 -0.20 -3.09
N ARG A 17 7.77 -1.26 -3.91
CA ARG A 17 8.36 -1.22 -5.26
C ARG A 17 7.34 -0.86 -6.31
N VAL A 18 7.67 0.12 -7.15
CA VAL A 18 6.89 0.52 -8.34
C VAL A 18 7.85 0.49 -9.53
N GLY A 19 7.70 -0.53 -10.38
CA GLY A 19 8.71 -0.85 -11.41
C GLY A 19 10.08 -1.12 -10.75
N ASP A 20 11.10 -0.38 -11.18
CA ASP A 20 12.47 -0.49 -10.66
C ASP A 20 12.74 0.42 -9.44
N LYS A 21 11.78 1.28 -9.08
CA LYS A 21 11.93 2.20 -7.96
C LYS A 21 11.42 1.58 -6.66
N ALA A 22 12.22 1.69 -5.60
CA ALA A 22 11.80 1.40 -4.24
C ALA A 22 11.55 2.69 -3.45
N PHE A 23 10.43 2.72 -2.74
CA PHE A 23 10.11 3.72 -1.75
C PHE A 23 10.14 3.03 -0.39
N GLU A 24 11.10 3.42 0.44
CA GLU A 24 11.24 2.90 1.79
C GLU A 24 10.53 3.81 2.77
N ALA A 25 9.87 3.21 3.76
CA ALA A 25 9.14 3.88 4.81
C ALA A 25 9.39 3.15 6.13
N THR A 26 9.62 3.93 7.17
CA THR A 26 9.93 3.47 8.53
C THR A 26 8.87 3.97 9.50
N THR A 27 8.95 3.56 10.77
CA THR A 27 7.96 3.93 11.80
C THR A 27 7.60 5.41 11.78
N GLY A 28 6.31 5.70 11.60
CA GLY A 28 5.74 7.06 11.52
C GLY A 28 5.58 7.60 10.10
N ASP A 29 6.21 6.99 9.10
CA ASP A 29 6.04 7.38 7.70
C ASP A 29 4.66 6.95 7.16
N ILE A 30 4.15 7.74 6.22
CA ILE A 30 2.85 7.52 5.57
C ILE A 30 3.06 7.47 4.06
N LEU A 31 2.49 6.45 3.41
CA LEU A 31 2.46 6.34 1.96
C LEU A 31 1.02 6.48 1.46
N TRP A 32 0.86 7.25 0.39
CA TRP A 32 -0.34 7.25 -0.44
C TRP A 32 -0.04 6.53 -1.75
N ILE A 33 -0.89 5.56 -2.09
CA ILE A 33 -0.77 4.71 -3.27
C ILE A 33 -2.03 4.88 -4.12
N PRO A 34 -1.93 5.55 -5.28
CA PRO A 34 -3.06 5.70 -6.17
C PRO A 34 -3.54 4.37 -6.76
N GLU A 35 -4.83 4.30 -7.11
CA GLU A 35 -5.41 3.25 -7.93
C GLU A 35 -4.57 3.04 -9.21
N ASN A 36 -4.53 1.80 -9.69
CA ASN A 36 -3.76 1.36 -10.86
C ASN A 36 -2.24 1.46 -10.71
N THR A 37 -1.71 1.66 -9.50
CA THR A 37 -0.27 1.54 -9.24
C THR A 37 0.19 0.07 -9.34
N PRO A 38 1.14 -0.27 -10.23
CA PRO A 38 1.69 -1.63 -10.36
C PRO A 38 2.82 -1.80 -9.33
N LEU A 39 2.51 -2.47 -8.23
CA LEU A 39 3.38 -2.50 -7.05
C LEU A 39 3.73 -3.90 -6.56
N ARG A 40 4.80 -3.97 -5.77
CA ARG A 40 5.16 -5.12 -4.92
C ARG A 40 5.46 -4.64 -3.50
N TYR A 41 4.94 -5.36 -2.52
CA TYR A 41 5.25 -5.14 -1.10
C TYR A 41 6.48 -5.96 -0.71
N GLU A 42 7.45 -5.27 -0.12
CA GLU A 42 8.67 -5.81 0.46
C GLU A 42 8.84 -5.20 1.85
N GLY A 43 9.69 -5.80 2.69
CA GLY A 43 9.99 -5.21 3.99
C GLY A 43 10.66 -6.18 4.94
N ASP A 44 11.10 -5.62 6.07
CA ASP A 44 11.80 -6.33 7.14
C ASP A 44 11.01 -6.13 8.43
N SER A 45 10.28 -7.17 8.83
CA SER A 45 9.43 -7.22 10.04
C SER A 45 8.50 -6.01 10.21
N ALA A 46 7.96 -5.48 9.10
CA ALA A 46 7.10 -4.31 9.13
C ALA A 46 5.70 -4.62 9.66
N THR A 47 5.22 -3.78 10.58
CA THR A 47 3.81 -3.73 10.99
C THR A 47 3.21 -2.44 10.45
N VAL A 48 2.10 -2.54 9.73
CA VAL A 48 1.45 -1.38 9.09
C VAL A 48 -0.04 -1.32 9.41
N PHE A 49 -0.57 -0.10 9.50
CA PHE A 49 -2.00 0.16 9.36
C PHE A 49 -2.28 0.54 7.90
N TYR A 50 -3.38 0.06 7.33
CA TYR A 50 -3.80 0.45 5.99
C TYR A 50 -5.29 0.79 5.94
N ALA A 51 -5.62 1.73 5.06
CA ALA A 51 -6.99 2.07 4.69
C ALA A 51 -7.06 2.17 3.17
N LEU A 52 -8.19 1.77 2.58
CA LEU A 52 -8.41 1.82 1.14
C LEU A 52 -9.69 2.56 0.79
N ALA A 53 -9.73 3.14 -0.41
CA ALA A 53 -10.90 3.82 -0.93
C ALA A 53 -11.14 3.47 -2.40
N PRO A 54 -12.39 3.17 -2.79
CA PRO A 54 -13.55 2.97 -1.90
C PRO A 54 -13.57 1.55 -1.29
N VAL A 55 -14.33 1.36 -0.21
CA VAL A 55 -14.38 0.06 0.51
C VAL A 55 -15.01 -1.06 -0.32
N ASP A 56 -15.95 -0.71 -1.19
CA ASP A 56 -16.73 -1.60 -2.06
C ASP A 56 -16.03 -1.89 -3.41
N TRP A 57 -14.71 -1.62 -3.52
CA TRP A 57 -13.98 -1.76 -4.78
C TRP A 57 -14.19 -3.11 -5.46
N LYS A 58 -14.29 -4.21 -4.70
CA LYS A 58 -14.55 -5.55 -5.27
C LYS A 58 -15.87 -5.61 -6.02
N GLU A 59 -16.93 -5.07 -5.43
CA GLU A 59 -18.28 -5.06 -6.01
C GLU A 59 -18.31 -4.17 -7.25
N ARG A 60 -17.67 -3.01 -7.20
CA ARG A 60 -17.55 -2.07 -8.33
C ARG A 60 -16.82 -2.67 -9.53
N HIS A 61 -15.92 -3.64 -9.29
CA HIS A 61 -15.16 -4.36 -10.33
C HIS A 61 -15.72 -5.76 -10.63
N ALA A 62 -16.89 -6.13 -10.08
CA ALA A 62 -17.52 -7.44 -10.25
C ALA A 62 -16.62 -8.63 -9.84
N LEU A 63 -15.86 -8.46 -8.75
CA LEU A 63 -14.90 -9.42 -8.19
C LEU A 63 -15.36 -10.04 -6.86
N ALA A 64 -16.61 -9.81 -6.44
CA ALA A 64 -17.20 -10.28 -5.18
C ALA A 64 -17.99 -11.58 -5.36
#